data_AF-A0A8X6LJZ5-F1
#
_entry.id   AF-A0A8X6LJZ5-F1
#
_cell.length_a   1.000
_cell.length_b   1.000
_cell.length_c   1.000
_cell.angle_alpha   90.00
_cell.angle_beta   90.00
_cell.angle_gamma   90.00
#
_symmetry.space_group_name_H-M   'P 1'
#
loop_
_entity.id
_entity.type
_entity.pdbx_description
1 polymer ?
#
loop_
_entity_poly.entity_id
_entity_poly.type
_entity_poly.pdbx_seq_one_letter_code
_entity_poly.pdbx_strand_id
1 'polypeptide(L)' 'MAGNEGMDGLIPIVNKLHDAFTKLGVNLSIDLPQIAVVGGQSAGKSSVLENFVG' A
#
# COMPACT_ATOMS: atom_id res chain seq x y z
N MET A 1 -16.46 -9.27 -12.32
CA MET A 1 -15.66 -8.32 -11.51
C MET A 1 -14.30 -8.96 -11.32
N ALA A 2 -13.27 -8.54 -12.06
CA ALA A 2 -11.92 -9.01 -11.80
C ALA A 2 -11.47 -8.36 -10.49
N GLY A 3 -11.58 -9.09 -9.38
CA GLY A 3 -11.09 -8.64 -8.08
C GLY A 3 -9.57 -8.65 -8.06
N ASN A 4 -8.97 -7.94 -7.11
CA ASN A 4 -7.52 -7.84 -6.92
C ASN A 4 -6.90 -9.17 -6.40
N GLU A 5 -7.35 -10.33 -6.89
CA GLU A 5 -6.95 -11.66 -6.41
C GLU A 5 -5.42 -11.89 -6.47
N GLY A 6 -4.73 -11.24 -7.41
CA GLY A 6 -3.28 -11.24 -7.48
C GLY A 6 -2.59 -10.48 -6.33
N MET A 7 -3.23 -9.43 -5.80
CA MET A 7 -2.73 -8.67 -4.64
C MET A 7 -2.91 -9.45 -3.33
N ASP A 8 -3.98 -10.23 -3.20
CA ASP A 8 -4.22 -11.05 -2.00
C ASP A 8 -3.08 -12.05 -1.75
N GLY A 9 -2.47 -12.57 -2.82
CA GLY A 9 -1.27 -13.40 -2.73
C GLY A 9 0.03 -12.60 -2.58
N LEU A 10 0.12 -11.42 -3.20
CA LEU A 10 1.34 -10.61 -3.22
C LEU A 10 1.60 -9.87 -1.90
N ILE A 11 0.56 -9.32 -1.27
CA ILE A 11 0.67 -8.52 -0.04
C ILE A 11 1.38 -9.31 1.09
N PRO A 12 0.99 -10.56 1.41
CA PRO A 12 1.67 -11.33 2.46
C PRO A 12 3.13 -11.63 2.14
N ILE A 13 3.48 -11.83 0.86
CA ILE A 13 4.84 -12.14 0.42
C ILE A 13 5.73 -10.91 0.58
N VAL A 14 5.27 -9.76 0.08
CA VAL A 14 5.98 -8.48 0.18
C VAL A 14 6.20 -8.10 1.65
N ASN A 15 5.19 -8.27 2.51
CA ASN A 15 5.32 -7.99 3.94
C ASN A 15 6.38 -8.89 4.60
N LYS A 16 6.39 -10.20 4.31
CA LYS A 16 7.41 -11.12 4.84
C LYS A 16 8.82 -10.75 4.38
N LEU A 17 8.97 -10.33 3.13
CA LEU A 17 10.24 -9.88 2.59
C LEU A 17 10.69 -8.62 3.32
N HIS A 18 9.82 -7.63 3.43
CA HIS A 18 10.11 -6.36 4.11
C HIS A 18 10.51 -6.59 5.58
N ASP A 19 9.82 -7.48 6.30
CA ASP A 19 10.17 -7.87 7.67
C ASP A 19 11.55 -8.54 7.76
N ALA A 20 11.90 -9.40 6.80
CA ALA A 20 13.19 -10.09 6.77
C ALA A 20 14.34 -9.09 6.57
N PHE A 21 14.21 -8.15 5.64
CA PHE A 21 15.24 -7.13 5.40
C PHE A 21 15.34 -6.12 6.53
N THR A 22 14.21 -5.75 7.15
CA THR A 22 14.18 -4.89 8.34
C THR A 22 14.94 -5.55 9.50
N LYS A 23 14.77 -6.87 9.72
CA LYS A 23 15.51 -7.63 10.73
C LYS A 23 17.01 -7.72 10.46
N LEU A 24 17.41 -7.69 9.18
CA LEU A 24 18.81 -7.68 8.77
C LEU A 24 19.45 -6.29 8.83
N GLY A 25 18.69 -5.23 9.15
CA GLY A 25 19.16 -3.85 9.17
C GLY A 25 19.49 -3.31 7.78
N VAL A 26 19.00 -3.97 6.73
CA VAL A 26 19.24 -3.60 5.34
C VAL A 26 17.99 -2.91 4.82
N ASN A 27 18.15 -1.69 4.28
CA ASN A 27 17.04 -1.00 3.64
C ASN A 27 16.70 -1.68 2.31
N LEU A 28 15.53 -2.31 2.27
CA LEU A 28 14.95 -2.83 1.05
C LEU A 28 14.10 -1.73 0.41
N SER A 29 14.59 -1.14 -0.68
CA SER A 29 13.79 -0.21 -1.49
C SER A 29 12.86 -1.02 -2.40
N ILE A 30 11.67 -1.37 -1.89
CA ILE A 30 10.59 -1.87 -2.75
C ILE A 30 9.76 -0.66 -3.18
N ASP A 31 9.78 -0.35 -4.48
CA ASP A 31 8.89 0.66 -5.05
C ASP A 31 7.47 0.08 -5.15
N LEU A 32 6.70 0.26 -4.08
CA LEU A 32 5.29 -0.12 -4.06
C LEU A 32 4.44 0.92 -4.79
N PRO A 33 3.35 0.49 -5.48
CA PRO A 33 2.41 1.41 -6.10
C PRO A 33 1.86 2.40 -5.08
N GLN A 34 2.02 3.69 -5.37
CA GLN A 34 1.51 4.76 -4.52
C GLN A 34 0.13 5.21 -4.98
N ILE A 35 -0.77 5.50 -4.05
CA ILE A 35 -2.08 6.10 -4.33
C ILE A 35 -2.00 7.60 -4.04
N ALA A 36 -2.11 8.42 -5.08
CA ALA A 36 -2.19 9.87 -4.96
C ALA A 36 -3.63 10.34 -5.15
N VAL A 37 -4.10 11.23 -4.27
CA VAL A 37 -5.45 11.81 -4.35
C VAL A 37 -5.35 13.30 -4.62
N VAL A 38 -5.95 13.74 -5.73
CA VAL A 38 -5.98 15.14 -6.17
C VAL A 38 -7.41 15.66 -6.19
N GLY A 39 -7.61 16.92 -5.77
CA GLY A 39 -8.94 17.53 -5.72
C GLY A 39 -8.97 18.83 -4.91
N GLY A 40 -10.04 19.61 -5.10
CA GLY A 40 -10.23 20.91 -4.45
C GLY A 40 -10.15 20.87 -2.93
N GLN A 41 -9.97 22.04 -2.29
CA GLN A 41 -10.06 22.15 -0.84
C GLN A 41 -11.41 21.61 -0.36
N SER A 42 -11.42 20.87 0.75
CA SER A 42 -12.64 20.30 1.34
C SER A 42 -13.38 19.23 0.50
N ALA A 43 -12.81 18.76 -0.61
CA ALA A 43 -13.39 17.67 -1.43
C ALA A 43 -13.37 16.29 -0.75
N GLY A 44 -13.06 16.20 0.55
CA GLY A 44 -13.03 14.94 1.28
C GLY A 44 -11.85 14.03 0.97
N LYS A 45 -10.72 14.55 0.43
CA LYS A 45 -9.53 13.74 0.07
C LYS A 45 -9.05 12.82 1.21
N SER A 46 -8.95 13.34 2.43
CA SER A 46 -8.57 12.55 3.60
C SER A 46 -9.60 11.48 3.93
N SER A 47 -10.89 11.81 3.87
CA SER A 47 -11.98 10.87 4.12
C SER A 47 -12.05 9.74 3.08
N VAL A 48 -11.68 10.02 1.82
CA VAL A 48 -11.54 8.99 0.79
C VAL A 48 -10.38 8.04 1.11
N LEU A 49 -9.21 8.56 1.49
CA LEU A 49 -8.07 7.73 1.88
C LEU A 49 -8.36 6.91 3.13
N GLU A 50 -9.05 7.49 4.11
CA GLU A 50 -9.49 6.81 5.34
C GLU A 50 -10.44 5.65 5.00
N ASN A 51 -11.40 5.83 4.09
CA ASN A 51 -12.29 4.75 3.65
C ASN A 51 -11.58 3.63 2.86
N PHE A 52 -10.39 3.89 2.29
CA PHE A 52 -9.59 2.86 1.61
C PHE A 52 -8.75 2.03 2.57
N VAL A 53 -8.35 2.62 3.71
CA VAL A 53 -7.49 1.99 4.71
C VAL A 53 -8.30 1.37 5.86
N GLY A 54 -9.49 1.92 6.15
CA GLY A 54 -10.40 1.53 7.23
C GLY A 54 -11.07 0.18 7.04
#